data_AF-D6PJY6-F1
#
_entry.id   AF-D6PJY6-F1
#
_cell.length_a   1.000
_cell.length_b   1.000
_cell.length_c   1.000
_cell.angle_alpha   90.00
_cell.angle_beta   90.00
_cell.angle_gamma   90.00
#
_symmetry.space_group_name_H-M   'P 1'
#
loop_
_entity.id
_entity.type
_entity.pdbx_description
1 polymer ?
#
loop_
_entity_poly.entity_id
_entity_poly.type
_entity_poly.pdbx_seq_one_letter_code
_entity_poly.pdbx_strand_id
1 'polypeptide(L)'
;MARRKKAIVGLTTELAAQLRLAKDPNILVFTPLGGLGPIDIVTLNMTTGEYNAYDVKAKNYRKVDSYTAPDGYKRNLKGSFISRGATKEQKKLKVKIIYE
;
A
#
# COMPACT_ATOMS: atom_id res chain seq x y z
N MET A 1 -10.04 21.13 3.73
CA MET A 1 -9.15 20.58 4.78
C MET A 1 -8.96 19.06 4.68
N ALA A 2 -10.03 18.25 4.71
CA ALA A 2 -9.92 16.77 4.75
C ALA A 2 -9.17 16.15 3.55
N ARG A 3 -9.37 16.67 2.33
CA ARG A 3 -8.66 16.20 1.12
C ARG A 3 -7.15 16.41 1.22
N ARG A 4 -6.70 17.60 1.65
CA ARG A 4 -5.26 17.91 1.84
C ARG A 4 -4.62 17.00 2.88
N LYS A 5 -5.31 16.73 4.00
CA LYS A 5 -4.81 15.79 5.02
C LYS A 5 -4.63 14.38 4.46
N LYS A 6 -5.61 13.86 3.73
CA LYS A 6 -5.51 12.54 3.08
C LYS A 6 -4.39 12.47 2.04
N ALA A 7 -4.25 13.52 1.22
CA ALA A 7 -3.19 13.60 0.22
C ALA A 7 -1.80 13.63 0.86
N ILE A 8 -1.61 14.40 1.94
CA ILE A 8 -0.35 14.43 2.70
C ILE A 8 -0.04 13.04 3.27
N VAL A 9 -1.02 12.35 3.87
CA VAL A 9 -0.81 10.99 4.38
C VAL A 9 -0.33 10.06 3.28
N GLY A 10 -1.01 10.01 2.13
CA GLY A 10 -0.60 9.19 0.98
C GLY A 10 0.84 9.51 0.53
N LEU A 11 1.14 10.79 0.29
CA LEU A 11 2.47 11.24 -0.12
C LEU A 11 3.56 10.85 0.89
N THR A 12 3.33 11.07 2.19
CA THR A 12 4.32 10.72 3.23
C THR A 12 4.52 9.21 3.35
N THR A 13 3.47 8.41 3.15
CA THR A 13 3.54 6.95 3.17
C THR A 13 4.33 6.43 1.96
N GLU A 14 4.09 6.97 0.77
CA GLU A 14 4.86 6.63 -0.44
C GLU A 14 6.34 6.98 -0.27
N LEU A 15 6.66 8.18 0.24
CA LEU A 15 8.03 8.59 0.53
C LEU A 15 8.71 7.67 1.55
N ALA A 16 8.00 7.26 2.61
CA ALA A 16 8.52 6.32 3.59
C ALA A 16 8.83 4.94 2.97
N ALA A 17 7.95 4.45 2.09
CA ALA A 17 8.18 3.20 1.36
C ALA A 17 9.38 3.30 0.40
N GLN A 18 9.50 4.40 -0.34
CA GLN A 18 10.65 4.67 -1.21
C GLN A 18 11.96 4.66 -0.41
N LEU A 19 12.00 5.38 0.72
CA LEU A 19 13.16 5.40 1.61
C LEU A 19 13.50 4.02 2.16
N ARG A 20 12.50 3.23 2.57
CA ARG A 20 12.73 1.88 3.08
C ARG A 20 13.32 0.96 2.00
N LEU A 21 12.82 1.04 0.77
CA LEU A 21 13.31 0.22 -0.35
C LEU A 21 14.71 0.66 -0.80
N ALA A 22 14.96 1.97 -0.87
CA ALA A 22 16.25 2.54 -1.29
C ALA A 22 17.37 2.38 -0.25
N LYS A 23 17.08 1.85 0.94
CA LYS A 23 18.13 1.46 1.91
C LYS A 23 18.97 0.28 1.42
N ASP A 24 18.44 -0.56 0.53
CA ASP A 24 19.21 -1.59 -0.13
C ASP A 24 19.95 -0.96 -1.34
N PRO A 25 21.29 -0.95 -1.34
CA PRO A 25 22.07 -0.32 -2.42
C PRO A 25 21.90 -1.03 -3.78
N ASN A 26 21.39 -2.26 -3.80
CA ASN A 26 21.14 -2.99 -5.04
C ASN A 26 19.73 -2.73 -5.60
N ILE A 27 18.89 -1.96 -4.90
CA ILE A 27 17.52 -1.68 -5.34
C ILE A 27 17.43 -0.25 -5.87
N LEU A 28 17.15 -0.13 -7.16
CA LEU A 28 16.73 1.14 -7.76
C LEU A 28 15.21 1.30 -7.62
N VAL A 29 14.77 2.47 -7.17
CA VAL A 29 13.36 2.78 -6.93
C VAL A 29 12.87 3.79 -7.96
N PHE A 30 11.79 3.46 -8.65
CA PHE A 30 11.15 4.27 -9.67
C PHE A 30 9.70 4.56 -9.29
N THR A 31 9.21 5.73 -9.69
CA THR A 31 7.81 6.11 -9.56
C THR A 31 7.24 6.40 -10.94
N PRO A 32 5.98 6.03 -11.23
CA PRO A 32 5.36 6.40 -12.49
C PRO A 32 5.22 7.92 -12.59
N LEU A 33 5.41 8.44 -13.79
CA LEU A 33 5.29 9.86 -14.07
C LEU A 33 3.91 10.38 -13.64
N GLY A 34 3.90 11.33 -12.71
CA GLY A 34 2.67 11.95 -12.21
C GLY A 34 1.81 11.07 -11.29
N GLY A 35 2.32 9.93 -10.81
CA GLY A 35 1.55 9.03 -9.93
C GLY A 35 0.37 8.37 -10.64
N LEU A 36 0.51 8.11 -11.94
CA LEU A 36 -0.55 7.55 -12.78
C LEU A 36 -0.51 6.01 -12.78
N GLY A 37 -1.68 5.41 -12.63
CA GLY A 37 -1.88 3.96 -12.78
C GLY A 37 -2.07 3.20 -11.46
N PRO A 38 -2.10 1.86 -11.52
CA PRO A 38 -2.37 1.00 -10.37
C PRO A 38 -1.12 0.64 -9.54
N ILE A 39 0.02 1.25 -9.87
CA ILE A 39 1.34 1.01 -9.29
C ILE A 39 1.84 2.34 -8.76
N ASP A 40 2.32 2.39 -7.53
CA ASP A 40 2.92 3.59 -6.94
C ASP A 40 4.45 3.56 -7.07
N ILE A 41 5.05 2.36 -6.97
CA ILE A 41 6.51 2.17 -7.01
C ILE A 41 6.87 0.95 -7.86
N VAL A 42 7.90 1.09 -8.69
CA VAL A 42 8.59 -0.03 -9.33
C VAL A 42 10.01 -0.10 -8.78
N THR A 43 10.50 -1.29 -8.49
CA THR A 43 11.90 -1.49 -8.11
C THR A 43 12.62 -2.39 -9.09
N LEU A 44 13.88 -2.09 -9.37
CA LEU A 44 14.81 -2.96 -10.08
C LEU A 44 15.90 -3.42 -9.12
N ASN A 45 16.07 -4.73 -8.97
CA ASN A 45 17.23 -5.29 -8.29
C ASN A 45 18.40 -5.41 -9.28
N MET A 46 19.50 -4.70 -9.02
CA MET A 46 20.69 -4.64 -9.88
C MET A 46 21.53 -5.92 -9.87
N THR A 47 21.37 -6.77 -8.85
CA THR A 47 22.07 -8.06 -8.75
C THR A 47 21.33 -9.14 -9.53
N THR A 48 20.01 -9.22 -9.42
CA THR A 48 19.20 -10.29 -10.02
C THR A 48 18.53 -9.88 -11.34
N GLY A 49 18.41 -8.58 -11.62
CA GLY A 49 17.64 -8.04 -12.73
C GLY A 49 16.12 -8.10 -12.53
N GLU A 50 15.65 -8.49 -11.35
CA GLU A 50 14.21 -8.66 -11.08
C GLU A 50 13.50 -7.31 -10.89
N TYR A 51 12.35 -7.17 -11.55
CA TYR A 51 11.43 -6.05 -11.36
C TYR A 51 10.29 -6.41 -10.42
N ASN A 52 9.99 -5.53 -9.48
CA ASN A 52 8.83 -5.64 -8.61
C ASN A 52 7.97 -4.37 -8.69
N ALA A 53 6.66 -4.53 -8.65
CA ALA A 53 5.69 -3.44 -8.65
C ALA A 53 4.91 -3.41 -7.34
N TYR A 54 4.73 -2.22 -6.77
CA TYR A 54 4.11 -2.02 -5.48
C TYR A 54 3.00 -0.97 -5.53
N ASP A 55 1.95 -1.23 -4.75
CA ASP A 55 0.88 -0.29 -4.42
C ASP A 55 0.98 0.02 -2.93
N VAL A 56 1.26 1.26 -2.58
CA VAL A 56 1.54 1.69 -1.20
C VAL A 56 0.25 2.15 -0.54
N LYS A 57 0.03 1.71 0.70
CA LYS A 57 -1.17 2.06 1.46
C LYS A 57 -0.81 2.42 2.89
N ALA A 58 -1.32 3.53 3.39
CA ALA A 58 -1.18 3.85 4.81
C ALA A 58 -1.90 2.80 5.67
N LYS A 59 -1.26 2.35 6.76
CA LYS A 59 -1.89 1.48 7.75
C LYS A 59 -3.09 2.18 8.38
N ASN A 60 -4.24 1.54 8.30
CA ASN A 60 -5.46 2.03 8.91
C ASN A 60 -6.08 0.93 9.77
N TYR A 61 -6.65 1.33 10.90
CA TYR A 61 -7.28 0.45 11.86
C TYR A 61 -8.76 0.80 12.01
N ARG A 62 -9.60 -0.21 12.19
CA ARG A 62 -11.04 -0.02 12.34
C ARG A 62 -11.35 0.71 13.64
N LYS A 63 -12.15 1.76 13.53
CA LYS A 63 -12.68 2.54 14.66
C LYS A 63 -13.98 1.98 15.22
N VAL A 64 -14.68 1.16 14.44
CA VAL A 64 -15.92 0.51 14.87
C VAL A 64 -15.61 -0.59 15.86
N ASP A 65 -16.35 -0.62 16.97
CA ASP A 65 -16.08 -1.57 18.05
C ASP A 65 -16.49 -3.00 17.65
N SER A 66 -17.56 -3.16 16.88
CA SER A 66 -18.04 -4.50 16.52
C SER A 66 -18.85 -4.56 15.23
N TYR A 67 -18.88 -5.75 14.64
CA TYR A 67 -19.78 -6.12 13.53
C TYR A 67 -20.50 -7.42 13.86
N THR A 68 -21.82 -7.45 13.70
CA THR A 68 -22.61 -8.67 13.78
C THR A 68 -22.65 -9.29 12.38
N ALA A 69 -22.11 -10.49 12.23
CA ALA A 69 -22.12 -11.17 10.94
C ALA A 69 -23.49 -11.83 10.68
N PRO A 70 -23.75 -12.30 9.44
CA PRO A 70 -25.01 -12.98 9.08
C PRO A 70 -25.29 -14.25 9.91
N ASP A 71 -24.25 -14.81 10.54
CA ASP A 71 -24.32 -15.95 11.48
C ASP A 71 -24.76 -15.55 12.90
N GLY A 72 -25.03 -14.26 13.15
CA GLY A 72 -25.41 -13.72 14.46
C GLY A 72 -24.24 -13.46 15.41
N TYR A 73 -23.01 -13.82 15.06
CA TYR A 73 -21.84 -13.64 15.92
C TYR A 73 -21.31 -12.20 15.86
N LYS A 74 -21.13 -11.60 17.05
CA LYS A 74 -20.60 -10.23 17.21
C LYS A 74 -19.08 -10.25 17.29
N ARG A 75 -18.43 -9.87 16.20
CA ARG A 75 -16.95 -9.80 16.11
C ARG A 75 -16.48 -8.45 16.66
N ASN A 76 -15.52 -8.46 17.58
CA ASN A 76 -14.81 -7.25 17.99
C ASN A 76 -13.87 -6.81 16.87
N LEU A 77 -14.07 -5.60 16.37
CA LEU A 77 -13.30 -5.05 15.26
C LEU A 77 -12.39 -3.91 15.70
N LYS A 78 -12.49 -3.43 16.95
CA LYS A 78 -11.74 -2.27 17.41
C LYS A 78 -10.25 -2.51 17.28
N GLY A 79 -9.54 -1.60 16.60
CA GLY A 79 -8.10 -1.72 16.42
C GLY A 79 -7.66 -2.81 15.44
N SER A 80 -8.58 -3.52 14.79
CA SER A 80 -8.23 -4.49 13.75
C SER A 80 -7.72 -3.77 12.49
N PHE A 81 -6.66 -4.31 11.89
CA PHE A 81 -6.07 -3.79 10.66
C PHE A 81 -7.03 -3.89 9.47
N ILE A 82 -7.04 -2.86 8.62
CA ILE A 82 -7.84 -2.81 7.39
C ILE A 82 -6.96 -3.24 6.22
N SER A 83 -7.09 -4.50 5.81
CA SER A 83 -6.49 -5.01 4.58
C SER A 83 -7.22 -4.46 3.34
N ARG A 84 -6.46 -4.17 2.30
CA ARG A 84 -6.91 -3.76 0.98
C ARG A 84 -6.82 -4.94 0.03
N GLY A 85 -7.89 -5.18 -0.72
CA GLY A 85 -7.88 -6.15 -1.81
C GLY A 85 -7.31 -5.53 -3.08
N ALA A 86 -6.50 -6.29 -3.81
CA ALA A 86 -5.97 -5.87 -5.11
C ALA A 86 -7.07 -5.81 -6.18
N THR A 87 -7.02 -4.81 -7.05
CA THR A 87 -7.90 -4.70 -8.22
C THR A 87 -7.60 -5.80 -9.24
N LYS A 88 -8.49 -6.01 -10.22
CA LYS A 88 -8.26 -6.98 -11.31
C LYS A 88 -6.97 -6.68 -12.08
N GLU A 89 -6.71 -5.40 -12.32
CA GLU A 89 -5.52 -4.93 -13.02
C GLU A 89 -4.25 -5.15 -12.19
N GLN A 90 -4.28 -4.84 -10.89
CA GLN A 90 -3.16 -5.10 -9.98
C GLN A 90 -2.82 -6.58 -9.90
N LYS A 91 -3.83 -7.46 -9.87
CA LYS A 91 -3.61 -8.92 -9.91
C LYS A 91 -2.97 -9.36 -11.22
N LYS A 92 -3.46 -8.85 -12.36
CA LYS A 92 -2.89 -9.13 -13.69
C LYS A 92 -1.42 -8.71 -13.78
N LEU A 93 -1.08 -7.55 -13.23
CA LEU A 93 0.26 -6.97 -13.21
C LEU A 93 1.14 -7.46 -12.05
N LYS A 94 0.64 -8.38 -11.22
CA LYS A 94 1.34 -8.93 -10.04
C LYS A 94 1.82 -7.85 -9.05
N VAL A 95 1.05 -6.77 -8.91
CA VAL A 95 1.34 -5.66 -8.00
C VAL A 95 1.19 -6.11 -6.55
N LYS A 96 2.21 -5.83 -5.74
CA LYS A 96 2.25 -6.16 -4.30
C LYS A 96 1.75 -4.97 -3.50
N ILE A 97 0.73 -5.16 -2.67
CA ILE A 97 0.29 -4.10 -1.75
C ILE A 97 1.23 -4.10 -0.54
N ILE A 98 1.86 -2.96 -0.27
CA ILE A 98 2.70 -2.75 0.91
C ILE A 98 2.10 -1.67 1.81
N TYR A 99 2.33 -1.79 3.12
CA TYR A 99 1.78 -0.87 4.10
C TYR A 99 2.85 -0.20 4.93
N GLU A 100 2.81 1.14 4.98
CA GLU A 100 3.57 1.94 5.93
C GLU A 100 2.68 2.48 7.05
#